data_AF-A0A819TD72-F1
#
_entry.id   AF-A0A819TD72-F1
#
_cell.length_a   1.000
_cell.length_b   1.000
_cell.length_c   1.000
_cell.angle_alpha   90.00
_cell.angle_beta   90.00
_cell.angle_gamma   90.00
#
_symmetry.space_group_name_H-M   'P 1'
#
loop_
_entity.id
_entity.type
_entity.pdbx_description
1 polymer ?
#
loop_
_entity_poly.entity_id
_entity_poly.type
_entity_poly.pdbx_seq_one_letter_code
_entity_poly.pdbx_strand_id
1 'polypeptide(L)'
;MSQLQHSIRTINIYREVRKTHSLEKSQTTDEILMIQRQRIATRIYIIFFILALVVIIIFSGLNSQIQSMKVLSRTESMFEQLKVQYSSSLLCPCSQILVLYSKFLSVKPATYRQVCSSYFISSNFIQLLWISDLYSSYYWNIDMKILSIQFRLLASLCSLAENTIQQKIKIFSS
;
A
#
# COMPACT_ATOMS: atom_id res chain seq x y z
N MET A 1 78.82 50.41 -44.88
CA MET A 1 78.09 49.14 -45.06
C MET A 1 78.19 48.19 -43.86
N SER A 2 79.27 48.23 -43.07
CA SER A 2 79.51 47.35 -41.90
C SER A 2 78.66 47.64 -40.65
N GLN A 3 78.29 48.90 -40.38
CA GLN A 3 77.49 49.25 -39.20
C GLN A 3 76.03 48.78 -39.28
N LEU A 4 75.44 48.74 -40.48
CA LEU A 4 74.06 48.30 -40.67
C LEU A 4 73.90 46.79 -40.45
N GLN A 5 74.88 45.99 -40.87
CA GLN A 5 74.89 44.54 -40.63
C GLN A 5 74.99 44.19 -39.15
N HIS A 6 75.73 45.00 -38.37
CA HIS A 6 75.85 44.77 -36.93
C HIS A 6 74.53 45.03 -36.19
N SER A 7 73.81 46.10 -36.55
CA SER A 7 72.51 46.42 -35.96
C SER A 7 71.41 45.42 -36.33
N ILE A 8 71.44 44.87 -37.55
CA ILE A 8 70.50 43.80 -37.95
C ILE A 8 70.77 42.53 -37.14
N ARG A 9 72.04 42.21 -36.89
CA ARG A 9 72.43 41.03 -36.12
C ARG A 9 71.97 41.11 -34.66
N THR A 10 72.10 42.28 -34.02
CA THR A 10 71.64 42.47 -32.64
C THR A 10 70.12 42.42 -32.52
N ILE A 11 69.37 42.96 -33.49
CA ILE A 11 67.91 42.87 -33.52
C ILE A 11 67.43 41.42 -33.63
N ASN A 12 68.08 40.61 -34.48
CA ASN A 12 67.73 39.19 -34.61
C ASN A 12 68.02 38.39 -33.34
N ILE A 13 69.15 38.66 -32.67
CA ILE A 13 69.47 38.02 -31.39
C ILE A 13 68.43 38.39 -30.33
N TYR A 14 68.07 39.67 -30.21
CA TYR A 14 67.04 40.11 -29.26
C TYR A 14 65.68 39.47 -29.54
N ARG A 15 65.33 39.30 -30.83
CA ARG A 15 64.08 38.65 -31.24
C ARG A 15 64.05 37.18 -30.83
N GLU A 16 65.16 36.45 -30.98
CA GLU A 16 65.23 35.03 -30.59
C GLU A 16 65.21 34.87 -29.06
N VAL A 17 65.94 35.70 -28.31
CA VAL A 17 65.90 35.67 -26.83
C VAL A 17 64.50 35.99 -26.29
N ARG A 18 63.78 36.93 -26.91
CA ARG A 18 62.39 37.23 -26.52
C ARG A 18 61.45 36.05 -26.81
N LYS A 19 61.65 35.34 -27.93
CA LYS A 19 60.84 34.15 -28.27
C LYS A 19 61.07 33.03 -27.26
N THR A 20 62.31 32.71 -26.91
CA THR A 20 62.62 31.64 -25.95
C THR A 20 62.04 31.95 -24.57
N HIS A 21 62.20 33.17 -24.08
CA HIS A 21 61.59 33.61 -22.82
C HIS A 21 60.06 33.54 -22.84
N SER A 22 59.42 33.81 -23.99
CA SER A 22 57.96 33.69 -24.12
C SER A 22 57.46 32.24 -24.10
N LEU A 23 58.21 31.32 -24.70
CA LEU A 23 57.93 29.89 -24.71
C LEU A 23 58.11 29.27 -23.32
N GLU A 24 59.20 29.60 -22.65
CA GLU A 24 59.48 29.14 -21.28
C GLU A 24 58.40 29.62 -20.30
N LYS A 25 57.95 30.88 -20.44
CA LYS A 25 56.83 31.41 -19.65
C LYS A 25 55.51 30.69 -19.96
N SER A 26 55.24 30.35 -21.22
CA SER A 26 54.05 29.58 -21.59
C SER A 26 54.10 28.18 -20.97
N GLN A 27 55.20 27.46 -21.13
CA GLN A 27 55.39 26.12 -20.57
C GLN A 27 55.21 26.10 -19.05
N THR A 28 55.82 27.06 -18.35
CA THR A 28 55.67 27.20 -16.89
C THR A 28 54.21 27.47 -16.48
N THR A 29 53.49 28.28 -17.26
CA THR A 29 52.07 28.60 -16.99
C THR A 29 51.18 27.39 -17.23
N ASP A 30 51.43 26.63 -18.29
CA ASP A 30 50.69 25.42 -18.64
C ASP A 30 50.89 24.32 -17.59
N GLU A 31 52.13 24.11 -17.12
CA GLU A 31 52.44 23.17 -16.04
C GLU A 31 51.71 23.49 -14.73
N ILE A 32 51.73 24.76 -14.30
CA ILE A 32 51.01 25.22 -13.09
C ILE A 32 49.50 25.00 -13.26
N LEU A 33 48.95 25.29 -14.44
CA LEU A 33 47.54 25.09 -14.75
C LEU A 33 47.15 23.60 -14.76
N MET A 34 48.02 22.71 -15.26
CA MET A 34 47.80 21.27 -15.20
C MET A 34 47.76 20.76 -13.75
N ILE A 35 48.70 21.19 -12.91
CA ILE A 35 48.74 20.81 -11.48
C ILE A 35 47.49 21.30 -10.75
N GLN A 36 47.04 22.53 -11.03
CA GLN A 36 45.82 23.08 -10.44
C GLN A 36 44.57 22.30 -10.87
N ARG A 37 44.44 21.97 -12.17
CA ARG A 37 43.33 21.16 -12.69
C ARG A 37 43.29 19.78 -12.05
N GLN A 38 44.44 19.13 -11.90
CA GLN A 38 44.53 17.83 -11.23
C GLN A 38 44.10 17.92 -9.76
N ARG A 39 44.50 18.98 -9.06
CA ARG A 39 44.12 19.22 -7.66
C ARG A 39 42.64 19.54 -7.47
N ILE A 40 42.02 20.24 -8.43
CA ILE A 40 40.58 20.55 -8.40
C ILE A 40 39.77 19.29 -8.74
N ALA A 41 40.15 18.56 -9.78
CA ALA A 41 39.47 17.33 -10.19
C ALA A 41 39.50 16.28 -9.07
N THR A 42 40.63 16.10 -8.38
CA THR A 42 40.74 15.19 -7.24
C THR A 42 39.88 15.62 -6.05
N ARG A 43 39.82 16.92 -5.73
CA ARG A 43 38.92 17.43 -4.68
C ARG A 43 37.46 17.19 -5.01
N ILE A 44 37.05 17.47 -6.25
CA ILE A 44 35.70 17.22 -6.73
C ILE A 44 35.37 15.72 -6.64
N TYR A 45 36.28 14.86 -7.10
CA TYR A 45 36.12 13.41 -7.02
C TYR A 45 35.95 12.92 -5.58
N ILE A 46 36.77 13.40 -4.64
CA ILE A 46 36.67 13.05 -3.22
C ILE A 46 35.32 13.50 -2.64
N ILE A 47 34.85 14.70 -2.99
CA ILE A 47 33.54 15.20 -2.54
C ILE A 47 32.42 14.29 -3.06
N PHE A 48 32.42 13.96 -4.36
CA PHE A 48 31.43 13.04 -4.94
C PHE A 48 31.49 11.65 -4.31
N PHE A 49 32.70 11.14 -4.04
CA PHE A 49 32.89 9.84 -3.40
C PHE A 49 32.31 9.82 -1.98
N ILE A 50 32.57 10.85 -1.17
CA ILE A 50 31.99 10.98 0.17
C ILE A 50 30.46 11.07 0.09
N LEU A 51 29.92 11.88 -0.83
CA LEU A 51 28.47 11.99 -1.02
C LEU A 51 27.83 10.64 -1.39
N ALA A 52 28.46 9.89 -2.30
CA ALA A 52 27.99 8.56 -2.69
C ALA A 52 27.99 7.59 -1.49
N LEU A 53 29.05 7.59 -0.68
CA LEU A 53 29.11 6.78 0.54
C LEU A 53 28.01 7.16 1.54
N VAL A 54 27.75 8.45 1.73
CA VAL A 54 26.66 8.93 2.61
C VAL A 54 25.30 8.41 2.12
N VAL A 55 25.03 8.48 0.83
CA VAL A 55 23.77 7.95 0.25
C VAL A 55 23.65 6.44 0.49
N ILE A 56 24.72 5.67 0.28
CA ILE A 56 24.73 4.22 0.50
C ILE A 56 24.48 3.88 1.97
N ILE A 57 25.10 4.60 2.91
CA ILE A 57 24.90 4.41 4.35
C ILE A 57 23.46 4.72 4.74
N ILE A 58 22.90 5.83 4.27
CA ILE A 58 21.51 6.22 4.52
C ILE A 58 20.56 5.14 3.99
N PHE A 59 20.74 4.72 2.74
CA PHE A 59 19.91 3.68 2.12
C PHE A 59 20.00 2.36 2.87
N SER A 60 21.20 1.93 3.25
CA SER A 60 21.42 0.69 4.02
C SER A 60 20.81 0.77 5.42
N GLY A 61 20.87 1.93 6.07
CA GLY A 61 20.25 2.18 7.37
C GLY A 61 18.72 2.19 7.29
N LEU A 62 18.14 2.82 6.27
CA LEU A 62 16.69 2.82 5.99
C LEU A 62 16.16 1.43 5.61
N ASN A 63 17.00 0.61 5.00
CA ASN A 63 16.70 -0.80 4.72
C ASN A 63 16.79 -1.71 5.96
N SER A 64 17.01 -1.15 7.16
CA SER A 64 16.85 -1.89 8.42
C SER A 64 15.39 -2.31 8.54
N GLN A 65 15.13 -3.50 7.98
CA GLN A 65 13.91 -4.31 8.01
C GLN A 65 12.65 -3.51 8.32
N ILE A 66 11.86 -3.22 7.28
CA ILE A 66 10.42 -2.99 7.46
C ILE A 66 9.89 -4.25 8.15
N GLN A 67 9.88 -4.26 9.48
CA GLN A 67 9.48 -5.42 10.25
C GLN A 67 7.97 -5.52 10.13
N SER A 68 7.52 -6.40 9.25
CA SER A 68 6.12 -6.76 9.14
C SER A 68 5.71 -7.50 10.41
N MET A 69 5.13 -6.76 11.35
CA MET A 69 4.60 -7.33 12.60
C MET A 69 3.39 -8.21 12.27
N LYS A 70 3.55 -9.52 12.45
CA LYS A 70 2.46 -10.48 12.26
C LYS A 70 1.57 -10.47 13.50
N VAL A 71 0.41 -9.81 13.40
CA VAL A 71 -0.62 -9.85 14.44
C VAL A 71 -1.63 -10.93 14.09
N LEU A 72 -1.78 -11.92 14.97
CA LEU A 72 -2.76 -12.99 14.79
C LEU A 72 -4.14 -12.48 15.23
N SER A 73 -4.86 -11.83 14.32
CA SER A 73 -6.20 -11.31 14.62
C SER A 73 -7.24 -12.42 14.59
N ARG A 74 -7.71 -12.81 15.78
CA ARG A 74 -8.79 -13.80 15.95
C ARG A 74 -10.17 -13.14 16.08
N THR A 75 -10.22 -11.85 16.41
CA THR A 75 -11.46 -11.12 16.73
C THR A 75 -11.71 -10.01 15.71
N GLU A 76 -12.95 -9.90 15.24
CA GLU A 76 -13.40 -8.90 14.24
C GLU A 76 -13.11 -7.46 14.69
N SER A 77 -13.39 -7.13 15.96
CA SER A 77 -13.17 -5.79 16.51
C SER A 77 -11.71 -5.33 16.43
N MET A 78 -10.77 -6.25 16.65
CA MET A 78 -9.34 -5.94 16.57
C MET A 78 -8.93 -5.71 15.12
N PHE A 79 -9.48 -6.49 14.18
CA PHE A 79 -9.24 -6.25 12.75
C PHE A 79 -9.73 -4.87 12.30
N GLU A 80 -10.95 -4.47 12.69
CA GLU A 80 -11.49 -3.16 12.34
C GLU A 80 -10.65 -2.01 12.90
N GLN A 81 -10.12 -2.14 14.13
CA GLN A 81 -9.20 -1.17 14.71
C GLN A 81 -7.88 -1.07 13.92
N LEU A 82 -7.26 -2.20 13.59
CA LEU A 82 -6.03 -2.21 12.79
C LEU A 82 -6.24 -1.67 11.38
N LYS A 83 -7.40 -1.92 10.78
CA LYS A 83 -7.78 -1.40 9.46
C LYS A 83 -7.90 0.12 9.46
N VAL A 84 -8.45 0.71 10.52
CA VAL A 84 -8.50 2.18 10.67
C VAL A 84 -7.10 2.76 10.83
N GLN A 85 -6.26 2.14 11.66
CA GLN A 85 -4.94 2.67 12.00
C GLN A 85 -3.87 2.47 10.90
N TYR A 86 -3.96 1.39 10.14
CA TYR A 86 -2.93 0.97 9.17
C TYR A 86 -3.51 0.70 7.77
N SER A 87 -4.54 1.44 7.36
CA SER A 87 -5.31 1.20 6.13
C SER A 87 -4.47 1.00 4.85
N SER A 88 -3.34 1.71 4.72
CA SER A 88 -2.46 1.67 3.55
C SER A 88 -1.35 0.62 3.59
N SER A 89 -1.06 0.05 4.77
CA SER A 89 0.04 -0.90 4.98
C SER A 89 -0.41 -2.26 5.55
N LEU A 90 -1.69 -2.39 5.89
CA LEU A 90 -2.27 -3.63 6.39
C LEU A 90 -2.38 -4.67 5.26
N LEU A 91 -1.62 -5.77 5.39
CA LEU A 91 -1.69 -6.92 4.50
C LEU A 91 -2.29 -8.11 5.25
N CYS A 92 -3.34 -8.71 4.68
CA CYS A 92 -3.98 -9.92 5.20
C CYS A 92 -3.63 -11.13 4.33
N PRO A 93 -2.50 -11.80 4.57
CA PRO A 93 -2.20 -13.03 3.86
C PRO A 93 -3.20 -14.13 4.29
N CYS A 94 -3.69 -14.90 3.32
CA CYS A 94 -4.50 -16.08 3.60
C CYS A 94 -3.63 -17.11 4.36
N SER A 95 -4.08 -17.51 5.55
CA SER A 95 -3.37 -18.51 6.37
C SER A 95 -3.46 -19.92 5.82
N GLN A 96 -4.50 -20.20 5.03
CA GLN A 96 -4.75 -21.49 4.39
C GLN A 96 -5.37 -21.23 3.00
N ILE A 97 -4.83 -21.87 1.98
CA ILE A 97 -5.32 -21.74 0.59
C ILE A 97 -6.53 -22.63 0.33
N LEU A 98 -6.69 -23.66 1.16
CA LEU A 98 -7.78 -24.62 1.13
C LEU A 98 -8.36 -24.71 2.53
N VAL A 99 -9.66 -24.46 2.65
CA VAL A 99 -10.41 -24.61 3.89
C VAL A 99 -11.28 -25.86 3.73
N LEU A 100 -11.17 -26.80 4.67
CA LEU A 100 -12.04 -27.97 4.68
C LEU A 100 -13.50 -27.53 4.74
N TYR A 101 -14.35 -28.13 3.90
CA TYR A 101 -15.78 -27.81 3.84
C TYR A 101 -16.49 -27.93 5.19
N SER A 102 -16.08 -28.89 6.02
CA SER A 102 -16.59 -29.07 7.39
C SER A 102 -16.36 -27.85 8.29
N LYS A 103 -15.29 -27.07 8.08
CA LYS A 103 -15.06 -25.82 8.83
C LYS A 103 -16.03 -24.70 8.43
N PHE A 104 -16.49 -24.66 7.17
CA PHE A 104 -17.52 -23.71 6.73
C PHE A 104 -18.88 -24.01 7.36
N LEU A 105 -19.25 -25.29 7.46
CA LEU A 105 -20.50 -25.71 8.08
C LEU A 105 -20.54 -25.45 9.61
N SER A 106 -19.38 -25.31 10.24
CA SER A 106 -19.26 -25.02 11.68
C SER A 106 -19.33 -23.53 12.03
N VAL A 107 -19.63 -22.64 11.07
CA VAL A 107 -19.88 -21.23 11.39
C VAL A 107 -21.10 -21.17 12.31
N LYS A 108 -20.88 -20.80 13.57
CA LYS A 108 -21.95 -20.63 14.56
C LYS A 108 -22.61 -19.28 14.29
N PRO A 109 -23.84 -19.21 13.76
CA PRO A 109 -24.52 -17.94 13.48
C PRO A 109 -25.00 -17.23 14.76
N ALA A 110 -24.45 -17.54 15.93
CA ALA A 110 -24.98 -17.12 17.24
C ALA A 110 -25.06 -15.58 17.41
N THR A 111 -24.25 -14.81 16.69
CA THR A 111 -24.27 -13.34 16.68
C THR A 111 -25.29 -12.75 15.71
N TYR A 112 -25.75 -13.49 14.71
CA TYR A 112 -26.82 -13.08 13.80
C TYR A 112 -28.05 -13.91 14.13
N ARG A 113 -28.93 -13.42 15.02
CA ARG A 113 -30.25 -14.04 15.22
C ARG A 113 -30.89 -14.24 13.85
N GLN A 114 -31.04 -15.49 13.44
CA GLN A 114 -31.62 -15.82 12.15
C GLN A 114 -33.05 -15.28 12.16
N VAL A 115 -33.44 -14.55 11.12
CA VAL A 115 -34.82 -14.05 10.97
C VAL A 115 -35.84 -15.18 11.13
N CYS A 116 -35.44 -16.39 10.74
CA CYS A 116 -36.17 -17.65 10.88
C CYS A 116 -36.24 -18.24 12.30
N SER A 117 -35.57 -17.65 13.29
CA SER A 117 -35.74 -17.97 14.71
C SER A 117 -36.41 -16.83 15.48
N SER A 118 -36.91 -15.81 14.78
CA SER A 118 -37.57 -14.65 15.37
C SER A 118 -39.02 -14.94 15.74
N TYR A 119 -39.54 -14.23 16.74
CA TYR A 119 -40.97 -14.25 17.07
C TYR A 119 -41.87 -13.83 15.89
N PHE A 120 -41.34 -13.03 14.95
CA PHE A 120 -42.09 -12.51 13.81
C PHE A 120 -42.55 -13.56 12.79
N ILE A 121 -41.88 -14.72 12.75
CA ILE A 121 -42.32 -15.83 11.88
C ILE A 121 -43.25 -16.81 12.62
N SER A 122 -43.54 -16.57 13.90
CA SER A 122 -44.40 -17.45 14.69
C SER A 122 -45.86 -17.32 14.25
N SER A 123 -46.60 -18.43 14.30
CA SER A 123 -48.03 -18.45 14.00
C SER A 123 -48.82 -17.49 14.90
N ASN A 124 -48.42 -17.36 16.17
CA ASN A 124 -49.06 -16.46 17.14
C ASN A 124 -48.94 -14.99 16.71
N PHE A 125 -47.73 -14.53 16.36
CA PHE A 125 -47.54 -13.16 15.89
C PHE A 125 -48.32 -12.87 14.60
N ILE A 126 -48.27 -13.78 13.63
CA ILE A 126 -48.98 -13.65 12.36
C ILE A 126 -50.50 -13.60 12.57
N GLN A 127 -51.02 -14.37 13.53
CA GLN A 127 -52.44 -14.41 13.87
C GLN A 127 -52.89 -13.16 14.63
N LEU A 128 -52.05 -12.60 15.51
CA LEU A 128 -52.33 -11.32 16.18
C LEU A 128 -52.51 -10.18 15.16
N LEU A 129 -51.71 -10.17 14.09
CA LEU A 129 -51.86 -9.20 12.99
C LEU A 129 -53.16 -9.39 12.17
N TRP A 130 -53.83 -10.54 12.31
CA TRP A 130 -55.08 -10.83 11.61
C TRP A 130 -56.33 -10.47 12.42
N ILE A 131 -56.24 -10.45 13.76
CA ILE A 131 -57.37 -10.27 14.71
C ILE A 131 -57.63 -8.78 15.04
N SER A 132 -56.95 -7.82 14.40
CA SER A 132 -57.04 -6.38 14.67
C SER A 132 -58.41 -5.70 14.43
N ASP A 133 -59.47 -6.48 14.21
CA ASP A 133 -60.85 -6.03 14.03
C ASP A 133 -61.50 -5.53 15.35
N LEU A 134 -60.88 -5.73 16.51
CA LEU A 134 -61.54 -5.47 17.80
C LEU A 134 -61.63 -3.98 18.20
N TYR A 135 -60.74 -3.09 17.71
CA TYR A 135 -60.72 -1.67 18.17
C TYR A 135 -60.09 -0.65 17.19
N SER A 136 -59.81 -0.99 15.92
CA SER A 136 -59.05 -0.10 15.02
C SER A 136 -59.82 0.38 13.79
N SER A 137 -59.53 1.62 13.38
CA SER A 137 -60.01 2.26 12.15
C SER A 137 -59.82 1.36 10.92
N TYR A 138 -60.75 1.42 9.95
CA TYR A 138 -60.76 0.61 8.73
C TYR A 138 -59.39 0.53 8.02
N TYR A 139 -58.63 1.64 7.98
CA TYR A 139 -57.31 1.70 7.35
C TYR A 139 -56.26 0.86 8.08
N TRP A 140 -56.25 0.86 9.41
CA TRP A 140 -55.30 0.08 10.23
C TRP A 140 -55.45 -1.43 10.02
N ASN A 141 -56.67 -1.90 9.74
CA ASN A 141 -56.93 -3.31 9.50
C ASN A 141 -56.38 -3.82 8.16
N ILE A 142 -56.33 -2.98 7.13
CA ILE A 142 -55.78 -3.35 5.82
C ILE A 142 -54.25 -3.49 5.93
N ASP A 143 -53.60 -2.52 6.56
CA ASP A 143 -52.14 -2.52 6.71
C ASP A 143 -51.64 -3.72 7.53
N MET A 144 -52.35 -4.07 8.61
CA MET A 144 -52.01 -5.24 9.43
C MET A 144 -52.20 -6.57 8.70
N LYS A 145 -53.24 -6.69 7.87
CA LYS A 145 -53.46 -7.86 7.01
C LYS A 145 -52.37 -8.00 5.95
N ILE A 146 -51.97 -6.91 5.31
CA ILE A 146 -50.85 -6.89 4.35
C ILE A 146 -49.54 -7.31 5.06
N LEU A 147 -49.28 -6.77 6.25
CA LEU A 147 -48.11 -7.11 7.05
C LEU A 147 -48.10 -8.60 7.46
N SER A 148 -49.26 -9.15 7.84
CA SER A 148 -49.43 -10.57 8.16
C SER A 148 -49.09 -11.47 6.97
N ILE A 149 -49.49 -11.09 5.74
CA ILE A 149 -49.15 -11.82 4.51
C ILE A 149 -47.63 -11.84 4.29
N GLN A 150 -46.96 -10.70 4.49
CA GLN A 150 -45.49 -10.60 4.34
C GLN A 150 -44.76 -11.51 5.33
N PHE A 151 -45.16 -11.52 6.61
CA PHE A 151 -44.56 -12.38 7.61
C PHE A 151 -44.87 -13.87 7.40
N ARG A 152 -46.04 -14.19 6.85
CA ARG A 152 -46.38 -15.56 6.43
C ARG A 152 -45.51 -16.04 5.27
N LEU A 153 -45.27 -15.18 4.28
CA LEU A 153 -44.33 -15.49 3.18
C LEU A 153 -42.93 -15.72 3.74
N LEU A 154 -42.47 -14.87 4.66
CA LEU A 154 -41.19 -15.01 5.33
C LEU A 154 -41.07 -16.34 6.09
N ALA A 155 -42.12 -16.75 6.82
CA ALA A 155 -42.16 -18.04 7.51
C ALA A 155 -42.06 -19.23 6.53
N SER A 156 -42.74 -19.14 5.38
CA SER A 156 -42.65 -20.15 4.32
C SER A 156 -41.25 -20.25 3.72
N LEU A 157 -40.62 -19.10 3.43
CA LEU A 157 -39.24 -19.04 2.93
C LEU A 157 -38.25 -19.62 3.95
N CYS A 158 -38.46 -19.37 5.24
CA CYS A 158 -37.66 -19.96 6.31
C CYS A 158 -37.80 -21.50 6.35
N SER A 159 -39.02 -22.02 6.25
CA SER A 159 -39.25 -23.46 6.19
C SER A 159 -38.59 -24.08 4.94
N LEU A 160 -38.69 -23.42 3.78
CA LEU A 160 -38.04 -23.87 2.55
C LEU A 160 -36.51 -23.88 2.68
N ALA A 161 -35.93 -22.82 3.26
CA ALA A 161 -34.49 -22.72 3.47
C ALA A 161 -34.00 -23.83 4.41
N GLU A 162 -34.68 -24.06 5.54
CA GLU A 162 -34.36 -25.13 6.48
C GLU A 162 -34.42 -26.51 5.81
N ASN A 163 -35.50 -26.80 5.10
CA ASN A 163 -35.66 -28.08 4.39
C ASN A 163 -34.56 -28.28 3.33
N THR A 164 -34.23 -27.22 2.57
CA THR A 164 -33.17 -27.27 1.55
C THR A 164 -31.81 -27.55 2.20
N ILE A 165 -31.49 -26.87 3.30
CA ILE A 165 -30.24 -27.08 4.04
C ILE A 165 -30.17 -28.51 4.57
N GLN A 166 -31.22 -28.97 5.26
CA GLN A 166 -31.28 -30.34 5.80
C GLN A 166 -31.16 -31.40 4.71
N GLN A 167 -31.83 -31.20 3.57
CA GLN A 167 -31.74 -32.10 2.43
C GLN A 167 -30.32 -32.16 1.85
N LYS A 168 -29.67 -30.99 1.70
CA LYS A 168 -28.28 -30.94 1.20
C LYS A 168 -27.32 -31.56 2.20
N ILE A 169 -27.45 -31.27 3.49
CA ILE A 169 -26.65 -31.91 4.55
C ILE A 169 -26.78 -33.44 4.46
N LYS A 170 -28.01 -33.97 4.35
CA LYS A 170 -28.24 -35.41 4.24
C LYS A 170 -27.58 -36.05 3.02
N ILE A 171 -27.62 -35.37 1.87
CA ILE A 171 -26.96 -35.83 0.64
C ILE A 171 -25.44 -35.86 0.81
N PHE A 172 -24.86 -34.86 1.46
CA PHE A 172 -23.41 -34.76 1.64
C PHE A 172 -22.86 -35.59 2.80
N SER A 173 -23.70 -36.00 3.75
CA SER A 173 -23.33 -36.87 4.87
C SER A 173 -23.50 -38.37 4.60
N SER A 174 -24.17 -38.72 3.49
CA SER A 174 -24.30 -40.10 2.99
C SER A 174 -23.14 -40.46 2.08
#